data_AF-A0A3P6S2G8-F1
#
_entry.id   AF-A0A3P6S2G8-F1
#
_cell.length_a   1.000
_cell.length_b   1.000
_cell.length_c   1.000
_cell.angle_alpha   90.00
_cell.angle_beta   90.00
_cell.angle_gamma   90.00
#
_symmetry.space_group_name_H-M   'P 1'
#
loop_
_entity.id
_entity.type
_entity.pdbx_description
1 polymer ?
#
loop_
_entity_poly.entity_id
_entity_poly.type
_entity_poly.pdbx_seq_one_letter_code
_entity_poly.pdbx_strand_id
1 'polypeptide(L)'
;EYAFKIEIDTHDIVAIAVCLLVGISHIYKRHWITNNILGIAFSIYGIENLHLSSFKAGSLLLAGLFIYDIFWVFGTDVMTSVAKGIDAPILLQFPQDLLRHGWKDAAKHSMLGLGDIVIPGIFIALLRRFDLRITENSGQNKGGRYYFMVTITAYAVGLLITMLVMHHFKAAQPALLYLVPCCLIVPLLLATIRGEVKVC
;
A
#
# COMPACT_ATOMS: atom_id res chain seq x y z
N GLU A 1 -24.92 34.36 8.07
CA GLU A 1 -23.70 35.17 7.83
C GLU A 1 -22.44 34.44 8.32
N TYR A 2 -22.27 33.17 7.97
CA TYR A 2 -21.03 32.41 8.22
C TYR A 2 -20.43 32.00 6.88
N ALA A 3 -20.13 33.00 6.05
CA ALA A 3 -19.37 32.79 4.83
C ALA A 3 -17.89 32.67 5.22
N PHE A 4 -17.46 31.42 5.42
CA PHE A 4 -16.15 30.91 5.06
C PHE A 4 -15.02 31.96 5.06
N LYS A 5 -14.54 32.31 6.27
CA LYS A 5 -13.32 33.12 6.44
C LYS A 5 -12.13 32.22 6.11
N ILE A 6 -11.85 32.05 4.81
CA ILE A 6 -10.62 31.38 4.37
C ILE A 6 -9.49 32.36 4.62
N GLU A 7 -8.77 32.18 5.71
CA GLU A 7 -7.46 32.79 5.90
C GLU A 7 -6.49 31.98 5.02
N ILE A 8 -6.42 32.34 3.73
CA ILE A 8 -5.48 31.74 2.78
C ILE A 8 -4.08 32.23 3.18
N ASP A 9 -3.27 31.32 3.70
CA ASP A 9 -1.88 31.63 4.03
C ASP A 9 -1.01 31.56 2.76
N THR A 10 0.15 32.21 2.80
CA THR A 10 1.15 32.20 1.74
C THR A 10 1.60 30.76 1.43
N HIS A 11 1.63 29.91 2.45
CA HIS A 11 1.96 28.49 2.32
C HIS A 11 0.93 27.71 1.48
N ASP A 12 -0.37 28.00 1.64
CA ASP A 12 -1.43 27.34 0.88
C ASP A 12 -1.39 27.71 -0.59
N ILE A 13 -1.08 28.98 -0.90
CA ILE A 13 -0.93 29.47 -2.27
C ILE A 13 0.23 28.76 -2.98
N VAL A 14 1.37 28.61 -2.29
CA VAL A 14 2.53 27.90 -2.82
C VAL A 14 2.20 26.42 -3.04
N ALA A 15 1.52 25.77 -2.10
CA ALA A 15 1.11 24.37 -2.24
C ALA A 15 0.15 24.17 -3.42
N ILE A 16 -0.86 25.03 -3.57
CA ILE A 16 -1.81 25.01 -4.69
C ILE A 16 -1.08 25.19 -6.03
N ALA A 17 -0.13 26.14 -6.11
CA ALA A 17 0.64 26.38 -7.33
C ALA A 17 1.49 25.16 -7.73
N VAL A 18 2.16 24.52 -6.77
CA VAL A 18 2.96 23.30 -7.01
C VAL A 18 2.06 22.14 -7.44
N CYS A 19 0.94 21.91 -6.75
CA CYS A 19 -0.01 20.85 -7.10
C CYS A 19 -0.61 21.06 -8.50
N LEU A 20 -0.97 22.29 -8.85
CA LEU A 20 -1.45 22.62 -10.20
C LEU A 20 -0.38 22.37 -11.26
N LEU A 21 0.87 22.71 -11.01
CA LEU A 21 1.97 22.44 -11.95
C LEU A 21 2.14 20.94 -12.20
N VAL A 22 2.10 20.13 -11.14
CA VAL A 22 2.16 18.66 -11.23
C VAL A 22 0.95 18.11 -11.99
N GLY A 23 -0.26 18.60 -11.69
CA GLY A 23 -1.49 18.19 -12.36
C GLY A 23 -1.51 18.54 -13.86
N ILE A 24 -1.13 19.76 -14.21
CA ILE A 24 -1.00 20.22 -15.60
C ILE A 24 0.07 19.38 -16.33
N SER A 25 1.23 19.15 -15.71
CA SER A 25 2.28 18.30 -16.28
C SER A 25 1.78 16.87 -16.58
N HIS A 26 0.95 16.30 -15.70
CA HIS A 26 0.36 14.98 -15.89
C HIS A 26 -0.58 14.95 -17.11
N ILE A 27 -1.45 15.95 -17.24
CA ILE A 27 -2.41 16.06 -18.34
C ILE A 27 -1.68 16.20 -19.69
N TYR A 28 -0.63 17.02 -19.74
CA TYR A 28 0.07 17.31 -20.99
C TYR A 28 1.04 16.21 -21.44
N LYS A 29 1.77 15.57 -20.51
CA LYS A 29 2.86 14.66 -20.88
C LYS A 29 2.68 13.20 -20.47
N ARG A 30 1.61 12.84 -19.74
CA ARG A 30 1.35 11.48 -19.20
C ARG A 30 2.63 10.73 -18.82
N HIS A 31 3.57 11.45 -18.19
CA HIS A 31 4.86 10.87 -17.83
C HIS A 31 4.68 9.95 -16.62
N TRP A 32 5.39 8.82 -16.63
CA TRP A 32 5.37 7.82 -15.56
C TRP A 32 5.75 8.42 -14.19
N ILE A 33 6.64 9.42 -14.16
CA ILE A 33 7.06 10.12 -12.93
C ILE A 33 5.88 10.86 -12.31
N THR A 34 5.15 11.65 -13.10
CA THR A 34 4.00 12.41 -12.61
C THR A 34 2.88 11.48 -12.18
N ASN A 35 2.67 10.37 -12.89
CA ASN A 35 1.74 9.32 -12.49
C ASN A 35 2.12 8.68 -11.13
N ASN A 36 3.40 8.40 -10.89
CA ASN A 36 3.86 7.85 -9.61
C ASN A 36 3.76 8.85 -8.46
N ILE A 37 4.04 10.14 -8.69
CA ILE A 37 3.86 11.19 -7.68
C ILE A 37 2.38 11.25 -7.25
N LEU A 38 1.45 11.26 -8.22
CA LEU A 38 0.03 11.23 -7.94
C LEU A 38 -0.39 9.93 -7.24
N GLY A 39 0.12 8.77 -7.68
CA GLY A 39 -0.13 7.48 -7.03
C GLY A 39 0.34 7.44 -5.57
N ILE A 40 1.52 7.99 -5.26
CA ILE A 40 2.01 8.09 -3.88
C ILE A 40 1.13 9.03 -3.06
N ALA A 41 0.74 10.18 -3.62
CA ALA A 41 -0.15 11.13 -2.95
C ALA A 41 -1.52 10.49 -2.62
N PHE A 42 -2.14 9.79 -3.57
CA PHE A 42 -3.37 9.04 -3.33
C PHE A 42 -3.19 7.91 -2.32
N SER A 43 -2.02 7.27 -2.29
CA SER A 43 -1.74 6.22 -1.31
C SER A 43 -1.68 6.78 0.11
N ILE A 44 -0.95 7.89 0.29
CA ILE A 44 -0.84 8.58 1.59
C ILE A 44 -2.23 9.06 2.04
N TYR A 45 -2.96 9.73 1.14
CA TYR A 45 -4.31 10.20 1.42
C TYR A 45 -5.26 9.04 1.79
N GLY A 46 -5.16 7.90 1.10
CA GLY A 46 -5.93 6.70 1.40
C GLY A 46 -5.62 6.14 2.78
N ILE A 47 -4.34 6.01 3.14
CA ILE A 47 -3.90 5.53 4.46
C ILE A 47 -4.33 6.49 5.57
N GLU A 48 -4.32 7.80 5.30
CA GLU A 48 -4.72 8.83 6.27
C GLU A 48 -6.24 8.87 6.48
N ASN A 49 -7.06 8.72 5.44
CA ASN A 49 -8.51 8.83 5.59
C ASN A 49 -9.18 7.53 6.00
N LEU A 50 -8.64 6.38 5.59
CA LEU A 50 -9.22 5.08 5.90
C LEU A 50 -8.65 4.54 7.21
N HIS A 51 -9.32 4.86 8.31
CA HIS A 51 -8.94 4.37 9.63
C HIS A 51 -9.73 3.11 10.02
N LEU A 52 -9.00 2.04 10.34
CA LEU A 52 -9.58 0.85 10.96
C LEU A 52 -9.78 1.05 12.47
N SER A 53 -10.92 0.59 12.98
CA SER A 53 -11.30 0.76 14.39
C SER A 53 -10.76 -0.34 15.31
N SER A 54 -10.35 -1.49 14.77
CA SER A 54 -9.92 -2.65 15.56
C SER A 54 -8.98 -3.57 14.79
N PHE A 55 -8.06 -4.23 15.51
CA PHE A 55 -7.16 -5.25 14.96
C PHE A 55 -7.94 -6.42 14.33
N LYS A 56 -9.07 -6.81 14.92
CA LYS A 56 -9.98 -7.82 14.36
C LYS A 56 -10.58 -7.39 13.02
N ALA A 57 -10.95 -6.12 12.89
CA ALA A 57 -11.47 -5.59 11.63
C ALA A 57 -10.39 -5.59 10.55
N GLY A 58 -9.15 -5.19 10.88
CA GLY A 58 -8.04 -5.20 9.94
C GLY A 58 -7.59 -6.59 9.50
N SER A 59 -7.56 -7.54 10.44
CA SER A 59 -7.24 -8.94 10.12
C SER A 59 -8.33 -9.60 9.28
N LEU A 60 -9.61 -9.34 9.55
CA LEU A 60 -10.73 -9.81 8.73
C LEU A 60 -10.70 -9.21 7.32
N LEU A 61 -10.40 -7.93 7.19
CA LEU A 61 -10.29 -7.26 5.88
C LEU A 61 -9.17 -7.88 5.03
N LEU A 62 -7.98 -8.07 5.62
CA LEU A 62 -6.86 -8.71 4.93
C LEU A 62 -7.16 -10.17 4.57
N ALA A 63 -7.74 -10.94 5.50
CA ALA A 63 -8.12 -12.33 5.25
C ALA A 63 -9.20 -12.45 4.14
N GLY A 64 -10.19 -11.56 4.15
CA GLY A 64 -11.22 -11.50 3.10
C GLY A 64 -10.63 -11.19 1.74
N LEU A 65 -9.67 -10.26 1.68
CA LEU A 65 -8.96 -9.91 0.45
C LEU A 65 -8.10 -11.07 -0.09
N PHE A 66 -7.45 -11.81 0.80
CA PHE A 66 -6.70 -13.02 0.44
C PHE A 66 -7.60 -14.11 -0.15
N ILE A 67 -8.77 -14.35 0.44
CA ILE A 67 -9.73 -15.31 -0.09
C ILE A 67 -10.31 -14.83 -1.42
N TYR A 68 -10.63 -13.53 -1.52
CA TYR A 68 -11.10 -12.91 -2.76
C TYR A 68 -10.10 -13.14 -3.90
N ASP A 69 -8.82 -12.90 -3.64
CA ASP A 69 -7.74 -13.04 -4.62
C ASP A 69 -7.60 -14.50 -5.10
N ILE A 70 -7.58 -15.47 -4.16
CA ILE A 70 -7.54 -16.90 -4.49
C ILE A 70 -8.74 -17.32 -5.34
N PHE A 71 -9.95 -16.88 -4.96
CA PHE A 71 -11.17 -17.23 -5.67
C PHE A 71 -11.15 -16.74 -7.12
N TRP A 72 -10.77 -15.49 -7.36
CA TRP A 72 -10.75 -14.92 -8.71
C TRP A 72 -9.59 -15.42 -9.57
N VAL A 73 -8.44 -15.71 -8.96
CA VAL A 73 -7.23 -16.15 -9.70
C VAL A 73 -7.26 -17.64 -10.02
N PHE A 74 -7.73 -18.48 -9.11
CA PHE A 74 -7.72 -19.94 -9.28
C PHE A 74 -9.10 -20.57 -9.47
N GLY A 75 -10.18 -19.90 -9.04
CA GLY A 75 -11.54 -20.43 -9.10
C GLY A 75 -12.32 -20.08 -10.39
N THR A 76 -11.86 -19.11 -11.17
CA THR A 76 -12.54 -18.68 -12.41
C THR A 76 -11.55 -18.36 -13.53
N ASP A 77 -11.83 -18.79 -14.77
CA ASP A 77 -11.05 -18.42 -15.97
C ASP A 77 -11.22 -16.94 -16.40
N VAL A 78 -11.82 -16.11 -15.54
CA VAL A 78 -12.12 -14.70 -15.80
C VAL A 78 -10.83 -13.86 -15.86
N MET A 79 -9.80 -14.22 -15.08
CA MET A 79 -8.53 -13.49 -15.10
C MET A 79 -7.72 -13.72 -16.40
N THR A 80 -7.88 -14.87 -17.06
CA THR A 80 -7.27 -15.14 -18.38
C THR A 80 -8.10 -14.60 -19.55
N SER A 81 -9.38 -14.28 -19.33
CA SER A 81 -10.34 -13.85 -20.37
C SER A 81 -10.57 -12.33 -20.42
N VAL A 82 -10.41 -11.62 -19.29
CA VAL A 82 -10.65 -10.16 -19.17
C VAL A 82 -9.40 -9.32 -19.45
N ALA A 83 -8.22 -9.95 -19.59
CA ALA A 83 -6.94 -9.30 -19.89
C ALA A 83 -6.86 -8.59 -21.26
N LYS A 84 -7.96 -8.48 -22.02
CA LYS A 84 -8.00 -7.83 -23.34
C LYS A 84 -8.61 -6.43 -23.38
N GLY A 85 -9.08 -5.86 -22.26
CA GLY A 85 -10.02 -4.73 -22.37
C GLY A 85 -9.83 -3.51 -21.47
N ILE A 86 -8.92 -3.48 -20.49
CA ILE A 86 -8.87 -2.35 -19.56
C ILE A 86 -7.42 -1.89 -19.32
N ASP A 87 -7.00 -0.89 -20.09
CA ASP A 87 -5.86 -0.03 -19.76
C ASP A 87 -6.33 1.03 -18.75
N ALA A 88 -6.38 0.65 -17.47
CA ALA A 88 -6.69 1.59 -16.40
C ALA A 88 -5.41 2.25 -15.87
N PRO A 89 -5.19 3.56 -16.09
CA PRO A 89 -4.01 4.26 -15.63
C PRO A 89 -4.15 4.67 -14.15
N ILE A 90 -4.09 3.68 -13.24
CA ILE A 90 -4.13 3.90 -11.77
C ILE A 90 -3.06 3.05 -11.04
N LEU A 91 -2.11 2.47 -11.78
CA LEU A 91 -1.05 1.64 -11.23
C LEU A 91 0.27 2.41 -11.18
N LEU A 92 1.03 2.20 -10.11
CA LEU A 92 2.38 2.76 -10.00
C LEU A 92 3.26 2.02 -11.00
N GLN A 93 3.89 2.78 -11.90
CA GLN A 93 4.65 2.26 -13.02
C GLN A 93 6.14 2.39 -12.75
N PHE A 94 6.84 1.26 -12.60
CA PHE A 94 8.29 1.24 -12.54
C PHE A 94 8.86 0.80 -13.89
N PRO A 95 9.69 1.60 -14.57
CA PRO A 95 10.33 1.18 -15.81
C PRO A 95 11.25 -0.01 -15.55
N GLN A 96 10.88 -1.20 -16.03
CA GLN A 96 11.69 -2.42 -15.86
C GLN A 96 12.95 -2.38 -16.74
N ASP A 97 12.90 -1.64 -17.84
CA ASP A 97 13.96 -1.54 -18.84
C ASP A 97 14.86 -0.31 -18.68
N LEU A 98 14.84 0.36 -17.51
CA LEU A 98 15.67 1.54 -17.25
C LEU A 98 17.17 1.27 -17.48
N LEU A 99 17.61 0.05 -17.19
CA LEU A 99 19.00 -0.40 -17.33
C LEU A 99 19.35 -0.86 -18.76
N ARG A 100 18.35 -1.15 -19.60
CA ARG A 100 18.51 -1.71 -20.96
C ARG A 100 18.29 -0.69 -22.07
N HIS A 101 17.36 0.25 -21.91
CA HIS A 101 16.97 1.24 -22.93
C HIS A 101 17.15 2.70 -22.49
N GLY A 102 17.72 2.95 -21.29
CA GLY A 102 17.97 4.28 -20.77
C GLY A 102 16.70 5.01 -20.30
N TRP A 103 16.86 6.26 -19.83
CA TRP A 103 15.78 7.04 -19.18
C TRP A 103 14.60 7.37 -20.11
N LYS A 104 14.79 7.32 -21.45
CA LYS A 104 13.84 7.90 -22.42
C LYS A 104 12.92 6.90 -23.12
N ASP A 105 13.27 5.61 -23.20
CA ASP A 105 12.55 4.62 -24.05
C ASP A 105 12.18 3.30 -23.32
N ALA A 106 11.99 3.32 -22.01
CA ALA A 106 11.52 2.14 -21.28
C ALA A 106 10.04 1.85 -21.58
N ALA A 107 9.75 1.06 -22.61
CA ALA A 107 8.37 0.71 -23.00
C ALA A 107 7.70 -0.27 -22.02
N LYS A 108 8.49 -1.07 -21.28
CA LYS A 108 7.99 -2.04 -20.29
C LYS A 108 7.98 -1.46 -18.89
N HIS A 109 6.77 -1.34 -18.33
CA HIS A 109 6.55 -0.88 -16.97
C HIS A 109 6.01 -2.02 -16.10
N SER A 110 6.65 -2.26 -14.96
CA SER A 110 6.07 -3.07 -13.88
C SER A 110 4.94 -2.26 -13.28
N MET A 111 3.75 -2.84 -13.21
CA MET A 111 2.59 -2.20 -12.62
C MET A 111 2.40 -2.72 -11.20
N LEU A 112 2.38 -1.82 -10.21
CA LEU A 112 2.05 -2.14 -8.83
C LEU A 112 0.69 -1.52 -8.50
N GLY A 113 -0.23 -2.32 -7.98
CA GLY A 113 -1.57 -1.86 -7.61
C GLY A 113 -1.51 -0.91 -6.43
N LEU A 114 -2.19 0.24 -6.52
CA LEU A 114 -2.33 1.17 -5.40
C LEU A 114 -2.94 0.49 -4.16
N GLY A 115 -3.89 -0.43 -4.39
CA GLY A 115 -4.53 -1.23 -3.34
C GLY A 115 -3.55 -2.09 -2.55
N ASP A 116 -2.51 -2.61 -3.20
CA ASP A 116 -1.50 -3.46 -2.57
C ASP A 116 -0.58 -2.66 -1.63
N ILE A 117 -0.55 -1.33 -1.78
CA ILE A 117 0.18 -0.41 -0.90
C ILE A 117 -0.75 0.10 0.20
N VAL A 118 -1.93 0.58 -0.19
CA VAL A 118 -2.87 1.24 0.73
C VAL A 118 -3.45 0.25 1.73
N ILE A 119 -3.89 -0.92 1.30
CA ILE A 119 -4.60 -1.87 2.17
C ILE A 119 -3.66 -2.39 3.29
N PRO A 120 -2.45 -2.89 2.99
CA PRO A 120 -1.50 -3.27 4.04
C PRO A 120 -1.00 -2.06 4.82
N GLY A 121 -0.86 -0.89 4.18
CA GLY A 121 -0.45 0.36 4.83
C GLY A 121 -1.39 0.79 5.95
N ILE A 122 -2.71 0.70 5.73
CA ILE A 122 -3.73 0.97 6.75
C ILE A 122 -3.60 0.00 7.94
N PHE A 123 -3.34 -1.29 7.66
CA PHE A 123 -3.14 -2.28 8.71
C PHE A 123 -1.86 -2.04 9.52
N ILE A 124 -0.75 -1.65 8.86
CA ILE A 124 0.50 -1.27 9.54
C ILE A 124 0.29 -0.02 10.40
N ALA A 125 -0.47 0.97 9.93
CA ALA A 125 -0.82 2.16 10.71
C ALA A 125 -1.64 1.80 11.96
N LEU A 126 -2.58 0.86 11.82
CA LEU A 126 -3.34 0.32 12.95
C LEU A 126 -2.44 -0.36 13.99
N LEU A 127 -1.47 -1.17 13.55
CA LEU A 127 -0.50 -1.81 14.44
C LEU A 127 0.37 -0.80 15.19
N ARG A 128 0.77 0.31 14.53
CA ARG A 128 1.46 1.41 15.21
C ARG A 128 0.60 2.06 16.28
N ARG A 129 -0.69 2.30 16.00
CA ARG A 129 -1.64 2.85 16.99
C ARG A 129 -1.86 1.89 18.16
N PHE A 130 -1.93 0.60 17.89
CA PHE A 130 -2.05 -0.45 18.91
C PHE A 130 -0.82 -0.47 19.81
N ASP A 131 0.37 -0.39 19.23
CA ASP A 131 1.64 -0.39 19.95
C ASP A 131 1.77 0.80 20.92
N LEU A 132 1.36 2.00 20.46
CA LEU A 132 1.30 3.20 21.30
C LEU A 132 0.29 3.04 22.46
N ARG A 133 -0.89 2.48 22.18
CA ARG A 133 -1.95 2.28 23.19
C ARG A 133 -1.55 1.31 24.30
N ILE A 134 -0.87 0.20 23.97
CA ILE A 134 -0.39 -0.74 25.00
C ILE A 134 0.76 -0.11 25.80
N THR A 135 1.61 0.68 25.15
CA THR A 135 2.73 1.36 25.81
C THR A 135 2.24 2.37 26.85
N GLU A 136 1.21 3.15 26.51
CA GLU A 136 0.56 4.09 27.44
C GLU A 136 -0.11 3.37 28.63
N ASN A 137 -0.88 2.31 28.37
CA ASN A 137 -1.60 1.57 29.42
C ASN A 137 -0.69 0.78 30.39
N SER A 138 0.52 0.39 29.98
CA SER A 138 1.39 -0.47 30.80
C SER A 138 2.22 0.28 31.84
N GLY A 139 2.34 1.62 31.79
CA GLY A 139 3.10 2.43 32.77
C GLY A 139 4.59 2.07 32.95
N GLN A 140 5.08 1.03 32.28
CA GLN A 140 6.44 0.55 32.32
C GLN A 140 7.16 1.00 31.05
N ASN A 141 8.40 1.45 31.25
CA ASN A 141 9.39 1.73 30.22
C ASN A 141 9.86 0.42 29.56
N LYS A 142 8.94 -0.32 28.94
CA LYS A 142 9.26 -1.48 28.10
C LYS A 142 9.75 -0.96 26.77
N GLY A 143 11.04 -0.63 26.73
CA GLY A 143 11.74 -0.31 25.49
C GLY A 143 11.51 -1.40 24.43
N GLY A 144 11.41 -0.96 23.18
CA GLY A 144 11.53 -1.86 22.03
C GLY A 144 10.30 -2.74 21.76
N ARG A 145 9.10 -2.15 21.71
CA ARG A 145 8.05 -2.76 20.89
C ARG A 145 8.27 -2.34 19.44
N TYR A 146 8.43 -3.34 18.59
CA TYR A 146 8.79 -3.18 17.18
C TYR A 146 7.70 -3.74 16.27
N TYR A 147 6.42 -3.76 16.69
CA TYR A 147 5.32 -4.28 15.86
C TYR A 147 5.25 -3.57 14.51
N PHE A 148 5.42 -2.25 14.52
CA PHE A 148 5.50 -1.45 13.31
C PHE A 148 6.69 -1.86 12.43
N MET A 149 7.92 -1.89 12.98
CA MET A 149 9.13 -2.21 12.21
C MET A 149 9.13 -3.67 11.71
N VAL A 150 8.68 -4.61 12.53
CA VAL A 150 8.54 -6.03 12.18
C VAL A 150 7.50 -6.21 11.07
N THR A 151 6.38 -5.50 11.11
CA THR A 151 5.38 -5.62 10.04
C THR A 151 5.80 -4.91 8.75
N ILE A 152 6.53 -3.79 8.85
CA ILE A 152 7.15 -3.15 7.67
C ILE A 152 8.19 -4.06 7.02
N THR A 153 9.03 -4.72 7.82
CA THR A 153 10.01 -5.67 7.28
C THR A 153 9.32 -6.89 6.67
N ALA A 154 8.26 -7.41 7.29
CA ALA A 154 7.43 -8.47 6.72
C ALA A 154 6.76 -8.05 5.40
N TYR A 155 6.28 -6.81 5.30
CA TYR A 155 5.74 -6.24 4.06
C TYR A 155 6.81 -6.16 2.95
N ALA A 156 8.00 -5.66 3.28
CA ALA A 156 9.11 -5.59 2.32
C ALA A 156 9.56 -6.99 1.85
N VAL A 157 9.63 -7.96 2.75
CA VAL A 157 9.92 -9.36 2.43
C VAL A 157 8.82 -9.96 1.57
N GLY A 158 7.55 -9.71 1.88
CA GLY A 158 6.40 -10.14 1.08
C GLY A 158 6.47 -9.62 -0.35
N LEU A 159 6.76 -8.31 -0.53
CA LEU A 159 6.99 -7.72 -1.86
C LEU A 159 8.20 -8.30 -2.60
N LEU A 160 9.27 -8.66 -1.87
CA LEU A 160 10.43 -9.30 -2.49
C LEU A 160 10.05 -10.70 -3.00
N ILE A 161 9.31 -11.46 -2.19
CA ILE A 161 8.81 -12.80 -2.58
C ILE A 161 7.90 -12.69 -3.82
N THR A 162 6.97 -11.73 -3.86
CA THR A 162 6.10 -11.55 -5.06
C THR A 162 6.95 -11.28 -6.30
N MET A 163 7.95 -10.42 -6.21
CA MET A 163 8.86 -10.11 -7.32
C MET A 163 9.67 -11.33 -7.76
N LEU A 164 10.21 -12.12 -6.84
CA LEU A 164 10.95 -13.34 -7.16
C LEU A 164 10.07 -14.39 -7.85
N VAL A 165 8.86 -14.59 -7.35
CA VAL A 165 7.89 -15.53 -7.92
C VAL A 165 7.49 -15.08 -9.32
N MET A 166 7.11 -13.81 -9.51
CA MET A 166 6.77 -13.28 -10.83
C MET A 166 7.94 -13.42 -11.83
N HIS A 167 9.17 -13.22 -11.37
CA HIS A 167 10.35 -13.40 -12.22
C HIS A 167 10.58 -14.86 -12.62
N HIS A 168 10.39 -15.80 -11.69
CA HIS A 168 10.58 -17.23 -11.94
C HIS A 168 9.50 -17.82 -12.87
N PHE A 169 8.22 -17.51 -12.59
CA PHE A 169 7.08 -18.09 -13.30
C PHE A 169 6.70 -17.34 -14.59
N LYS A 170 7.27 -16.15 -14.83
CA LYS A 170 6.96 -15.27 -15.99
C LYS A 170 5.46 -15.01 -16.20
N ALA A 171 4.66 -15.22 -15.16
CA ALA A 171 3.23 -15.00 -15.11
C ALA A 171 2.96 -13.97 -14.02
N ALA A 172 2.08 -13.01 -14.31
CA ALA A 172 1.61 -12.07 -13.30
C ALA A 172 0.71 -12.83 -12.32
N GLN A 173 1.18 -12.97 -11.09
CA GLN A 173 0.39 -13.46 -9.97
C GLN A 173 0.02 -12.27 -9.09
N PRO A 174 -1.14 -12.30 -8.44
CA PRO A 174 -1.57 -11.20 -7.61
C PRO A 174 -0.65 -11.05 -6.40
N ALA A 175 -0.28 -9.81 -6.08
CA ALA A 175 0.72 -9.52 -5.04
C ALA A 175 0.18 -9.85 -3.63
N LEU A 176 -1.13 -9.67 -3.42
CA LEU A 176 -1.80 -9.85 -2.14
C LEU A 176 -1.72 -11.29 -1.62
N LEU A 177 -1.67 -12.27 -2.51
CA LEU A 177 -1.52 -13.69 -2.18
C LEU A 177 -0.32 -13.96 -1.26
N TYR A 178 0.82 -13.30 -1.49
CA TYR A 178 2.04 -13.50 -0.69
C TYR A 178 2.21 -12.44 0.40
N LEU A 179 1.67 -11.25 0.16
CA LEU A 179 1.82 -10.11 1.05
C LEU A 179 0.93 -10.24 2.29
N VAL A 180 -0.34 -10.60 2.11
CA VAL A 180 -1.30 -10.78 3.22
C VAL A 180 -0.83 -11.79 4.26
N PRO A 181 -0.40 -13.03 3.91
CA PRO A 181 0.05 -13.97 4.92
C PRO A 181 1.29 -13.46 5.67
N CYS A 182 2.23 -12.79 4.99
CA CYS A 182 3.39 -12.19 5.65
C CYS A 182 2.97 -11.08 6.65
N CYS A 183 2.08 -10.18 6.23
CA CYS A 183 1.61 -9.07 7.07
C CYS A 183 0.67 -9.49 8.20
N LEU A 184 0.00 -10.65 8.12
CA LEU A 184 -0.85 -11.17 9.20
C LEU A 184 -0.09 -12.09 10.14
N ILE A 185 0.63 -13.08 9.61
CA ILE A 185 1.26 -14.14 10.41
C ILE A 185 2.39 -13.57 11.27
N VAL A 186 3.24 -12.70 10.72
CA VAL A 186 4.39 -12.17 11.47
C VAL A 186 3.98 -11.39 12.72
N PRO A 187 3.11 -10.36 12.67
CA PRO A 187 2.69 -9.65 13.88
C PRO A 187 1.84 -10.53 14.82
N LEU A 188 1.04 -11.47 14.30
CA LEU A 188 0.30 -12.43 15.13
C LEU A 188 1.24 -13.36 15.90
N LEU A 189 2.29 -13.89 15.25
CA LEU A 189 3.31 -14.71 15.90
C LEU A 189 4.09 -13.91 16.95
N LEU A 190 4.40 -12.65 16.67
CA LEU A 190 5.06 -11.79 17.65
C LEU A 190 4.14 -11.56 18.88
N ALA A 191 2.84 -11.36 18.65
CA ALA A 191 1.85 -11.21 19.71
C ALA A 191 1.65 -12.49 20.54
N THR A 192 1.71 -13.68 19.91
CA THR A 192 1.63 -14.97 20.63
C THR A 192 2.87 -15.21 21.49
N ILE A 193 4.07 -14.97 20.97
CA ILE A 193 5.32 -15.10 21.71
C ILE A 193 5.35 -14.15 22.92
N ARG A 194 4.78 -12.95 22.79
CA ARG A 194 4.71 -11.96 23.87
C ARG A 194 3.51 -12.14 24.81
N GLY A 195 2.59 -13.04 24.51
CA GLY A 195 1.36 -13.26 25.29
C GLY A 195 0.35 -12.11 25.21
N GLU A 196 0.46 -11.22 24.21
CA GLU A 196 -0.38 -10.03 24.04
C GLU A 196 -1.65 -10.32 23.21
N VAL A 197 -1.87 -11.58 22.82
CA VAL A 197 -3.00 -12.04 21.97
C VAL A 197 -4.37 -11.66 22.54
N LYS A 198 -4.52 -11.65 23.87
CA LYS A 198 -5.79 -11.28 24.52
C LYS A 198 -6.16 -9.79 24.36
N VAL A 199 -5.18 -8.96 24.02
CA VAL A 199 -5.32 -7.52 23.83
C VAL A 199 -5.64 -7.17 22.37
N CYS A 200 -5.30 -8.07 21.43
CA CYS A 200 -5.58 -7.99 19.99
C CYS A 200 -7.03 -8.38 19.64
#